data_AF-Q3ZUB8-F1
#
_entry.id   AF-Q3ZUB8-F1
#
_cell.length_a   1.000
_cell.length_b   1.000
_cell.length_c   1.000
_cell.angle_alpha   90.00
_cell.angle_beta   90.00
_cell.angle_gamma   90.00
#
_symmetry.space_group_name_H-M   'P 1'
#
loop_
_entity.id
_entity.type
_entity.pdbx_description
1 polymer ?
#
loop_
_entity_poly.entity_id
_entity_poly.type
_entity_poly.pdbx_seq_one_letter_code
_entity_poly.pdbx_strand_id
1 'polypeptide(L)'
;TEELKFIVLLKKDHIEQNHINVKIADIDIDLHPKNTDVIVKINGREIPINNLPYQHPTAKIQIRPKGDGISIFAPSHGLHEVYFDRNTWKVKVVDWMKGQTCGLCGKADGEVKQEYRTPNGRLTKNQE
;
A
#
# COMPACT_ATOMS: atom_id res chain seq x y z
N THR A 1 14.33 -9.53 16.81
CA THR A 1 13.80 -8.24 16.31
C THR A 1 12.78 -8.59 15.25
N GLU A 2 11.55 -8.09 15.33
CA GLU A 2 10.58 -8.34 14.26
C GLU A 2 11.06 -7.62 13.00
N GLU A 3 11.36 -8.40 11.96
CA GLU A 3 11.78 -7.87 10.67
C GLU A 3 10.58 -7.24 9.97
N LEU A 4 10.76 -6.00 9.53
CA LEU A 4 9.71 -5.25 8.84
C LEU A 4 9.46 -5.87 7.45
N LYS A 5 8.26 -6.42 7.26
CA LYS A 5 7.92 -7.19 6.05
C LYS A 5 7.53 -6.32 4.84
N PHE A 6 6.88 -5.18 5.10
CA PHE A 6 6.52 -4.19 4.09
C PHE A 6 6.24 -2.83 4.73
N ILE A 7 6.28 -1.77 3.93
CA ILE A 7 5.74 -0.44 4.26
C ILE A 7 4.87 0.04 3.10
N VAL A 8 3.73 0.66 3.41
CA VAL A 8 2.92 1.42 2.46
C VAL A 8 2.91 2.88 2.91
N LEU A 9 3.42 3.78 2.08
CA LEU A 9 3.42 5.22 2.32
C LEU A 9 2.42 5.88 1.38
N LEU A 10 1.47 6.60 1.96
CA LEU A 10 0.62 7.53 1.23
C LEU A 10 1.24 8.92 1.32
N LYS A 11 1.43 9.56 0.17
CA LYS A 11 1.83 10.96 0.04
C LYS A 11 0.77 11.69 -0.76
N LYS A 12 0.62 12.98 -0.51
CA LYS A 12 -0.09 13.90 -1.39
C LYS A 12 0.92 14.82 -2.04
N ASP A 13 0.78 15.06 -3.33
CA ASP A 13 1.61 16.03 -4.05
C ASP A 13 1.08 17.47 -3.87
N HIS A 14 1.69 18.43 -4.59
CA HIS A 14 1.31 19.84 -4.51
C HIS A 14 -0.10 20.15 -5.01
N ILE A 15 -0.73 19.22 -5.74
CA ILE A 15 -2.10 19.34 -6.25
C ILE A 15 -3.05 18.38 -5.51
N GLU A 16 -2.67 17.93 -4.31
CA GLU A 16 -3.45 17.04 -3.44
C GLU A 16 -3.76 15.66 -4.05
N GLN A 17 -3.02 15.24 -5.09
CA GLN A 17 -3.16 13.91 -5.67
C GLN A 17 -2.40 12.88 -4.83
N ASN A 18 -3.03 11.73 -4.63
CA ASN A 18 -2.45 10.62 -3.90
C ASN A 18 -1.30 9.98 -4.69
N HIS A 19 -0.19 9.71 -4.02
CA HIS A 19 0.92 8.90 -4.49
C HIS A 19 1.16 7.82 -3.43
N ILE A 20 1.09 6.55 -3.84
CA ILE A 20 1.40 5.41 -2.98
C ILE A 20 2.79 4.87 -3.32
N ASN A 21 3.64 4.73 -2.31
CA ASN A 21 4.89 3.98 -2.40
C ASN A 21 4.78 2.72 -1.54
N VAL A 22 5.08 1.57 -2.12
CA VAL A 22 5.05 0.26 -1.45
C VAL A 22 6.47 -0.29 -1.44
N LYS A 23 7.01 -0.53 -0.25
CA LYS A 23 8.33 -1.15 -0.05
C LYS A 23 8.16 -2.56 0.47
N ILE A 24 8.76 -3.53 -0.20
CA ILE A 24 8.73 -4.95 0.19
C ILE A 24 10.16 -5.48 0.04
N ALA A 25 10.81 -5.79 1.17
CA ALA A 25 12.25 -6.06 1.21
C ALA A 25 13.05 -4.92 0.53
N ASP A 26 13.80 -5.22 -0.53
CA ASP A 26 14.61 -4.31 -1.33
C ASP A 26 13.87 -3.73 -2.56
N ILE A 27 12.59 -4.04 -2.71
CA ILE A 27 11.78 -3.65 -3.87
C ILE A 27 10.93 -2.42 -3.52
N ASP A 28 11.07 -1.39 -4.35
CA ASP A 28 10.34 -0.12 -4.24
C ASP A 28 9.34 -0.01 -5.40
N ILE A 29 8.05 0.12 -5.08
CA ILE A 29 6.97 0.22 -6.07
C ILE A 29 6.22 1.53 -5.86
N ASP A 30 6.26 2.41 -6.85
CA ASP A 30 5.51 3.67 -6.85
C ASP A 30 4.27 3.59 -7.73
N LEU A 31 3.14 4.05 -7.21
CA LEU A 31 1.87 4.23 -7.90
C LEU A 31 1.42 5.69 -7.79
N HIS A 32 1.22 6.35 -8.92
CA HIS A 32 0.69 7.72 -8.94
C HIS A 32 -0.13 7.95 -10.22
N PRO A 33 -1.13 8.83 -10.17
CA PRO A 33 -1.90 9.19 -11.35
C PRO A 33 -1.03 9.96 -12.36
N LYS A 34 -1.28 9.75 -13.65
CA LYS A 34 -0.75 10.58 -14.75
C LYS A 34 -1.82 10.67 -15.83
N ASN A 35 -2.34 11.87 -16.07
CA ASN A 35 -3.46 12.11 -16.98
C ASN A 35 -4.70 11.27 -16.59
N THR A 36 -5.09 10.32 -17.44
CA THR A 36 -6.22 9.41 -17.23
C THR A 36 -5.84 8.09 -16.57
N ASP A 37 -4.55 7.79 -16.49
CA ASP A 37 -4.04 6.46 -16.13
C ASP A 37 -3.31 6.47 -14.78
N VAL A 38 -3.05 5.28 -14.26
CA VAL A 38 -2.15 5.07 -13.13
C VAL A 38 -0.80 4.60 -13.66
N ILE A 39 0.26 5.27 -13.26
CA ILE A 39 1.63 4.88 -13.57
C ILE A 39 2.17 4.03 -12.43
N VAL A 40 2.81 2.92 -12.82
CA VAL A 40 3.58 2.07 -11.93
C VAL A 40 5.07 2.20 -12.23
N LYS A 41 5.88 2.42 -11.20
CA LYS A 41 7.35 2.30 -11.29
C LYS A 41 7.82 1.23 -10.32
N ILE A 42 8.78 0.43 -10.77
CA ILE A 42 9.44 -0.59 -9.95
C ILE A 42 10.92 -0.26 -9.92
N ASN A 43 11.47 -0.01 -8.74
CA ASN A 43 12.85 0.42 -8.52
C ASN A 43 13.23 1.61 -9.42
N GLY A 44 12.33 2.60 -9.50
CA GLY A 44 12.48 3.80 -10.32
C GLY A 44 12.22 3.63 -11.83
N ARG A 45 12.02 2.41 -12.34
CA ARG A 45 11.72 2.14 -13.75
C ARG A 45 10.21 2.08 -13.98
N GLU A 46 9.70 2.92 -14.87
CA GLU A 46 8.30 2.89 -15.30
C GLU A 46 7.98 1.60 -16.05
N ILE A 47 6.92 0.91 -15.65
CA ILE A 47 6.42 -0.28 -16.31
C ILE A 47 5.18 0.12 -17.13
N PRO A 48 5.23 0.05 -18.47
CA PRO A 48 4.07 0.32 -19.30
C PRO A 48 2.90 -0.58 -18.93
N ILE A 49 1.68 -0.04 -18.97
CA ILE A 49 0.44 -0.81 -18.68
C ILE A 49 0.34 -2.07 -19.55
N ASN A 50 0.76 -1.99 -20.82
CA ASN A 50 0.77 -3.12 -21.75
C ASN A 50 1.73 -4.25 -21.35
N ASN A 51 2.64 -3.99 -20.40
CA ASN A 51 3.57 -4.99 -19.85
C ASN A 51 3.05 -5.58 -18.53
N LEU A 52 1.83 -5.25 -18.11
CA LEU A 52 1.16 -5.90 -16.99
C LEU A 52 0.30 -7.08 -17.49
N PRO A 53 0.16 -8.17 -16.71
CA PRO A 53 0.62 -8.33 -15.32
C PRO A 53 2.14 -8.52 -15.21
N TYR A 54 2.75 -7.80 -14.26
CA TYR A 54 4.14 -7.99 -13.89
C TYR A 54 4.23 -9.03 -12.78
N GLN A 55 5.15 -9.98 -12.93
CA GLN A 55 5.55 -10.92 -11.89
C GLN A 55 7.02 -10.70 -11.57
N HIS A 56 7.32 -10.44 -10.29
CA HIS A 56 8.69 -10.25 -9.88
C HIS A 56 9.44 -11.59 -9.93
N PRO A 57 10.67 -11.64 -10.47
CA PRO A 57 11.36 -12.91 -10.76
C PRO A 57 11.74 -13.73 -9.52
N THR A 58 12.03 -13.04 -8.40
CA THR A 58 12.52 -13.68 -7.16
C THR A 58 11.56 -13.51 -5.98
N ALA A 59 11.13 -12.28 -5.69
CA ALA A 59 10.07 -12.01 -4.73
C ALA A 59 8.71 -12.45 -5.28
N LYS A 60 7.85 -13.06 -4.45
CA LYS A 60 6.50 -13.50 -4.85
C LYS A 60 5.53 -12.31 -4.91
N ILE A 61 5.84 -11.33 -5.78
CA ILE A 61 5.09 -10.10 -5.98
C ILE A 61 4.45 -10.12 -7.36
N GLN A 62 3.16 -9.79 -7.42
CA GLN A 62 2.41 -9.65 -8.66
C GLN A 62 1.75 -8.28 -8.73
N ILE A 63 1.85 -7.62 -9.88
CA ILE A 63 1.21 -6.33 -10.15
C ILE A 63 0.33 -6.50 -11.38
N ARG A 64 -0.95 -6.11 -11.30
CA ARG A 64 -1.90 -6.27 -12.40
C ARG A 64 -2.93 -5.14 -12.47
N PRO A 65 -3.50 -4.86 -13.65
CA PRO A 65 -4.65 -3.98 -13.76
C PRO A 65 -5.85 -4.59 -13.04
N LYS A 66 -6.70 -3.75 -12.44
CA LYS A 66 -7.96 -4.14 -11.82
C LYS A 66 -8.94 -2.98 -11.90
N GLY A 67 -10.04 -3.15 -12.64
CA GLY A 67 -10.96 -2.02 -12.90
C GLY A 67 -10.20 -0.85 -13.55
N ASP A 68 -10.37 0.34 -12.98
CA ASP A 68 -9.72 1.58 -13.45
C ASP A 68 -8.34 1.83 -12.80
N GLY A 69 -7.83 0.86 -12.03
CA GLY A 69 -6.62 1.01 -11.23
C GLY A 69 -5.63 -0.15 -11.37
N ILE A 70 -4.67 -0.16 -10.45
CA ILE A 70 -3.62 -1.18 -10.35
C ILE A 70 -3.69 -1.84 -8.96
N SER A 71 -3.55 -3.16 -8.93
CA SER A 71 -3.39 -3.92 -7.69
C SER A 71 -2.00 -4.56 -7.60
N ILE A 72 -1.37 -4.42 -6.43
CA ILE A 72 -0.14 -5.11 -6.03
C ILE A 72 -0.49 -6.22 -5.04
N PHE A 73 0.03 -7.42 -5.24
CA PHE A 73 -0.16 -8.60 -4.37
C PHE A 73 1.21 -9.12 -3.92
N ALA A 74 1.38 -9.34 -2.61
CA ALA A 74 2.57 -9.96 -2.05
C ALA A 74 2.24 -10.76 -0.77
N PRO A 75 1.34 -11.76 -0.84
CA PRO A 75 0.79 -12.43 0.34
C PRO A 75 1.84 -13.16 1.18
N SER A 76 2.93 -13.64 0.58
CA SER A 76 4.06 -14.24 1.32
C SER A 76 4.79 -13.23 2.21
N HIS A 77 4.64 -11.93 1.94
CA HIS A 77 5.18 -10.83 2.73
C HIS A 77 4.14 -10.22 3.69
N GLY A 78 2.93 -10.77 3.74
CA GLY A 78 1.85 -10.26 4.61
C GLY A 78 0.91 -9.26 3.93
N LEU A 79 1.24 -8.81 2.72
CA LEU A 79 0.46 -7.84 1.96
C LEU A 79 -0.48 -8.56 0.99
N HIS A 80 -1.77 -8.62 1.33
CA HIS A 80 -2.76 -9.29 0.49
C HIS A 80 -3.02 -8.50 -0.79
N GLU A 81 -3.31 -7.20 -0.67
CA GLU A 81 -3.59 -6.32 -1.81
C GLU A 81 -3.31 -4.87 -1.46
N VAL A 82 -2.58 -4.15 -2.31
CA VAL A 82 -2.66 -2.68 -2.39
C VAL A 82 -3.34 -2.34 -3.70
N TYR A 83 -4.52 -1.77 -3.63
CA TYR A 83 -5.27 -1.26 -4.78
C TYR A 83 -5.16 0.25 -4.82
N PHE A 84 -4.91 0.79 -6.01
CA PHE A 84 -4.83 2.22 -6.26
C PHE A 84 -5.47 2.57 -7.60
N ASP A 85 -6.42 3.50 -7.58
CA ASP A 85 -6.89 4.24 -8.74
C ASP A 85 -6.85 5.75 -8.45
N ARG A 86 -7.40 6.56 -9.36
CA ARG A 86 -7.40 8.03 -9.22
C ARG A 86 -8.25 8.55 -8.06
N ASN A 87 -9.22 7.78 -7.60
CA ASN A 87 -10.26 8.22 -6.67
C ASN A 87 -10.14 7.54 -5.31
N THR A 88 -9.63 6.31 -5.26
CA THR A 88 -9.60 5.49 -4.06
C THR A 88 -8.35 4.64 -4.00
N TRP A 89 -8.00 4.27 -2.78
CA TRP A 89 -6.93 3.34 -2.48
C TRP A 89 -7.34 2.45 -1.33
N LYS A 90 -6.85 1.21 -1.33
CA LYS A 90 -7.13 0.23 -0.29
C LYS A 90 -5.90 -0.60 -0.02
N VAL A 91 -5.62 -0.83 1.26
CA VAL A 91 -4.59 -1.77 1.70
C VAL A 91 -5.28 -2.91 2.44
N LYS A 92 -4.98 -4.13 2.04
CA LYS A 92 -5.42 -5.35 2.69
C LYS A 92 -4.20 -6.17 3.08
N VAL A 93 -4.20 -6.68 4.30
CA VAL A 93 -3.19 -7.60 4.80
C VAL A 93 -3.80 -8.99 4.93
N VAL A 94 -2.95 -10.00 4.96
CA VAL A 94 -3.37 -11.39 5.19
C VAL A 94 -3.68 -11.62 6.68
N ASP A 95 -4.49 -12.64 6.99
CA ASP A 95 -5.02 -12.86 8.35
C ASP A 95 -3.94 -13.02 9.42
N TRP A 96 -2.80 -13.63 9.08
CA TRP A 96 -1.71 -13.81 10.04
C TRP A 96 -0.98 -12.51 10.37
N MET A 97 -1.25 -11.39 9.69
CA MET A 97 -0.78 -10.03 10.05
C MET A 97 -1.70 -9.33 11.07
N LYS A 98 -2.79 -9.97 11.50
CA LYS A 98 -3.69 -9.44 12.51
C LYS A 98 -2.92 -9.05 13.78
N GLY A 99 -3.09 -7.81 14.23
CA GLY A 99 -2.43 -7.27 15.43
C GLY A 99 -0.96 -6.85 15.22
N GLN A 100 -0.38 -7.10 14.05
CA GLN A 100 1.05 -6.88 13.76
C GLN A 100 1.30 -5.65 12.88
N THR A 101 0.25 -5.00 12.36
CA THR A 101 0.42 -3.76 11.61
C THR A 101 0.58 -2.56 12.55
N CYS A 102 1.20 -1.50 12.04
CA CYS A 102 1.28 -0.22 12.69
C CYS A 102 1.15 0.89 11.64
N GLY A 103 0.71 2.09 12.07
CA GLY A 103 0.47 3.22 11.19
C GLY A 103 -0.98 3.70 11.23
N LEU A 104 -1.36 4.51 10.24
CA LEU A 104 -2.67 5.18 10.19
C LEU A 104 -3.85 4.21 10.08
N CYS A 105 -3.65 3.02 9.50
CA CYS A 105 -4.68 1.97 9.40
C CYS A 105 -4.77 1.09 10.66
N GLY A 106 -4.10 1.46 11.76
CA GLY A 106 -4.12 0.72 13.01
C GLY A 106 -3.44 -0.65 12.94
N LYS A 107 -3.87 -1.57 13.81
CA LYS A 107 -3.26 -2.89 14.03
C LYS A 107 -3.89 -4.02 13.21
N ALA A 108 -4.92 -3.73 12.42
CA ALA A 108 -5.68 -4.73 11.66
C ALA A 108 -6.23 -5.88 12.54
N ASP A 109 -6.55 -5.64 13.81
CA ASP A 109 -7.09 -6.61 14.77
C ASP A 109 -8.63 -6.71 14.79
N GLY A 110 -9.29 -5.91 13.95
CA GLY A 110 -10.76 -5.83 13.89
C GLY A 110 -11.36 -4.89 14.93
N GLU A 111 -10.55 -4.21 15.74
CA GLU A 111 -11.03 -3.19 16.67
C GLU A 111 -11.08 -1.80 16.00
N VAL A 112 -12.30 -1.30 15.76
CA VAL A 112 -12.52 0.03 15.16
C VAL A 112 -12.40 1.17 16.20
N LYS A 113 -12.46 0.85 17.50
CA LYS A 113 -12.58 1.85 18.58
C LYS A 113 -11.25 2.48 19.05
N GLN A 114 -10.09 1.96 18.63
CA GLN A 114 -8.79 2.32 19.20
C GLN A 114 -7.80 2.90 18.16
N GLU A 115 -8.24 3.12 16.92
CA GLU A 115 -7.38 3.46 15.76
C GLU A 115 -6.72 4.85 15.86
N TYR A 116 -7.17 5.73 16.77
CA TYR A 116 -6.60 7.05 17.02
C TYR A 116 -5.69 7.14 18.26
N ARG A 117 -5.09 6.01 18.67
CA ARG A 117 -4.07 6.03 19.73
C ARG A 117 -2.70 6.35 19.16
N THR A 118 -2.14 7.48 19.59
CA THR A 118 -0.73 7.79 19.37
C THR A 118 0.17 6.72 20.02
N PRO A 119 1.44 6.57 19.58
CA PRO A 119 2.39 5.64 20.21
C PRO A 119 2.53 5.82 21.73
N ASN A 120 2.25 7.03 22.24
CA ASN A 120 2.26 7.37 23.67
C ASN A 120 0.94 7.06 24.40
N GLY A 121 0.02 6.31 23.78
CA GLY A 121 -1.24 5.88 24.41
C GLY A 121 -2.30 6.98 24.55
N ARG A 122 -2.05 8.21 24.08
CA ARG A 122 -3.04 9.29 24.09
C ARG A 122 -4.04 9.10 22.96
N LEU A 123 -5.33 9.11 23.32
CA LEU A 123 -6.45 9.22 22.40
C LEU A 123 -6.53 10.66 21.88
N THR A 124 -6.44 10.83 20.57
CA THR A 124 -6.75 12.12 19.94
C THR A 124 -8.26 12.34 19.98
N LYS A 125 -8.71 13.53 20.40
CA LYS A 125 -10.12 13.92 20.28
C LYS A 125 -10.44 14.06 18.79
N ASN A 126 -11.57 13.49 18.36
CA ASN A 126 -12.07 13.61 16.99
C ASN A 126 -12.06 15.08 16.54
N GLN A 127 -11.65 15.36 15.32
CA GLN A 127 -12.05 16.62 14.66
C GLN A 127 -13.51 16.45 14.27
N GLU A 128 -14.33 17.36 14.78
CA GLU A 128 -15.74 17.57 14.43
C GLU A 128 -15.87 18.04 12.97
#